data_AF-A0A0D5YBS0-F1
#
_entry.id   AF-A0A0D5YBS0-F1
#
_cell.length_a   1.000
_cell.length_b   1.000
_cell.length_c   1.000
_cell.angle_alpha   90.00
_cell.angle_beta   90.00
_cell.angle_gamma   90.00
#
_symmetry.space_group_name_H-M   'P 1'
#
loop_
_entity.id
_entity.type
_entity.pdbx_description
1 polymer ?
#
loop_
_entity_poly.entity_id
_entity_poly.type
_entity_poly.pdbx_seq_one_letter_code
_entity_poly.pdbx_strand_id
1 'polypeptide(L)'
;HTHEFPFCSQLMASFDKPWVLWVAALFHDIAKGRGGDHSKLGTHDARRFCKQHGIAREDADLISWLVEHHLTMSHVAQKQDLTDPEVVHAFARVVGSERYLTALYLLTVADIRGTSPKVWNAWKGKLLEDLYRITLRVLGGARVDSHSLWSQRKEETISTLRLKAFDPELGKPLWAQLDVAFFLRHDARDIAWLTRHLYDKVDSPAPVVKARISPAGEGLQVAVYVQDQPDLFARICGYFERKAFSI
;
A
#
# COMPACT_ATOMS: atom_id res chain seq x y z
N HIS A 1 19.20 10.20 -3.26
CA HIS A 1 18.22 9.34 -2.58
C HIS A 1 16.79 9.87 -2.64
N THR A 2 16.54 11.19 -2.54
CA THR A 2 15.18 11.79 -2.55
C THR A 2 14.34 11.49 -3.80
N HIS A 3 14.97 11.31 -4.97
CA HIS A 3 14.26 11.06 -6.22
C HIS A 3 13.72 9.63 -6.37
N GLU A 4 14.25 8.66 -5.63
CA GLU A 4 13.85 7.25 -5.78
C GLU A 4 12.70 6.89 -4.82
N PHE A 5 12.74 7.41 -3.59
CA PHE A 5 11.68 7.22 -2.58
C PHE A 5 11.30 8.56 -1.93
N PRO A 6 10.59 9.44 -2.65
CA PRO A 6 10.25 10.77 -2.13
C PRO A 6 9.43 10.69 -0.85
N PHE A 7 8.51 9.74 -0.75
CA PHE A 7 7.67 9.58 0.44
C PHE A 7 8.47 9.10 1.66
N CYS A 8 9.29 8.05 1.54
CA CYS A 8 10.15 7.62 2.64
C CYS A 8 11.17 8.71 3.04
N SER A 9 11.68 9.47 2.07
CA SER A 9 12.62 10.57 2.33
C SER A 9 11.94 11.68 3.16
N GLN A 10 10.70 12.01 2.83
CA GLN A 10 9.90 12.97 3.60
C GLN A 10 9.67 12.48 5.02
N LEU A 11 9.22 11.23 5.19
CA LEU A 11 8.98 10.65 6.52
C LEU A 11 10.25 10.57 7.37
N MET A 12 11.37 10.15 6.78
CA MET A 12 12.66 10.09 7.48
C MET A 12 13.16 11.48 7.90
N ALA A 13 12.91 12.51 7.08
CA ALA A 13 13.31 13.88 7.42
C ALA A 13 12.51 14.46 8.60
N SER A 14 11.26 14.02 8.78
CA SER A 14 10.42 14.44 9.91
C SER A 14 10.47 13.49 11.11
N PHE A 15 11.13 12.34 11.01
CA PHE A 15 11.18 11.35 12.08
C PHE A 15 12.17 11.78 13.17
N ASP A 16 11.70 11.81 14.41
CA ASP A 16 12.56 12.11 15.55
C ASP A 16 13.55 10.96 15.79
N LYS A 17 14.79 11.29 16.18
CA LYS A 17 15.80 10.31 16.60
C LYS A 17 15.96 9.12 15.61
N PRO A 18 16.43 9.35 14.35
CA PRO A 18 16.59 8.29 13.35
C PRO A 18 17.43 7.08 13.81
N TRP A 19 18.32 7.26 14.80
CA TRP A 19 19.13 6.20 15.39
C TRP A 19 18.28 5.05 15.97
N VAL A 20 17.04 5.31 16.40
CA VAL A 20 16.08 4.28 16.85
C VAL A 20 15.84 3.25 15.76
N LEU A 21 15.64 3.71 14.52
CA LEU A 21 15.43 2.84 13.36
C LEU A 21 16.68 2.02 13.04
N TRP A 22 17.88 2.57 13.28
CA TRP A 22 19.13 1.88 13.00
C TRP A 22 19.34 0.73 13.97
N VAL A 23 19.04 0.95 15.26
CA VAL A 23 19.07 -0.13 16.26
C VAL A 23 18.03 -1.17 15.91
N ALA A 24 16.77 -0.78 15.64
CA ALA A 24 15.75 -1.75 15.25
C ALA A 24 16.15 -2.56 14.00
N ALA A 25 16.70 -1.92 12.97
CA ALA A 25 17.19 -2.57 11.77
C ALA A 25 18.36 -3.53 12.02
N LEU A 26 19.26 -3.23 12.96
CA LEU A 26 20.33 -4.16 13.34
C LEU A 26 19.76 -5.43 14.00
N PHE A 27 18.66 -5.29 14.75
CA PHE A 27 18.11 -6.36 15.57
C PHE A 27 16.95 -7.14 14.93
N HIS A 28 16.30 -6.63 13.88
CA HIS A 28 15.03 -7.17 13.36
C HIS A 28 15.07 -8.68 13.09
N ASP A 29 16.22 -9.17 12.60
CA ASP A 29 16.44 -10.57 12.24
C ASP A 29 17.54 -11.27 13.05
N ILE A 30 18.02 -10.67 14.14
CA ILE A 30 19.20 -11.13 14.90
C ILE A 30 19.09 -12.58 15.42
N ALA A 31 17.86 -13.05 15.60
CA ALA A 31 17.56 -14.36 16.15
C ALA A 31 17.15 -15.40 15.09
N LYS A 32 17.27 -15.09 13.79
CA LYS A 32 17.07 -16.08 12.71
C LYS A 32 17.99 -17.28 12.91
N GLY A 33 17.44 -18.48 12.69
CA GLY A 33 18.17 -19.75 12.83
C GLY A 33 18.29 -20.29 14.25
N ARG A 34 17.78 -19.61 15.28
CA ARG A 34 17.85 -20.06 16.69
C ARG A 34 16.72 -21.01 17.11
N GLY A 35 15.78 -21.31 16.22
CA GLY A 35 14.57 -22.09 16.50
C GLY A 35 13.49 -21.27 17.22
N GLY A 36 12.22 -21.56 16.96
CA GLY A 36 11.09 -20.77 17.49
C GLY A 36 10.84 -19.46 16.71
N ASP A 37 10.09 -18.55 17.34
CA ASP A 37 9.71 -17.25 16.76
C ASP A 37 10.87 -16.24 16.91
N HIS A 38 11.58 -16.00 15.79
CA HIS A 38 12.76 -15.13 15.75
C HIS A 38 12.43 -13.67 16.10
N SER A 39 11.22 -13.19 15.80
CA SER A 39 10.83 -11.82 16.15
C SER A 39 10.79 -11.67 17.68
N LYS A 40 10.16 -12.62 18.38
CA LYS A 40 10.11 -12.63 19.86
C LYS A 40 11.48 -12.78 20.50
N LEU A 41 12.31 -13.67 19.97
CA LEU A 41 13.67 -13.86 20.47
C LEU A 41 14.52 -12.60 20.24
N GLY A 42 14.42 -11.98 19.07
CA GLY A 42 15.09 -10.72 18.75
C GLY A 42 14.65 -9.58 19.67
N THR A 43 13.37 -9.51 20.03
CA THR A 43 12.84 -8.54 21.01
C THR A 43 13.55 -8.63 22.35
N HIS A 44 13.82 -9.84 22.85
CA HIS A 44 14.57 -10.03 24.09
C HIS A 44 16.01 -9.51 24.00
N ASP A 45 16.68 -9.76 22.88
CA ASP A 45 18.04 -9.28 22.62
C ASP A 45 18.07 -7.75 22.52
N ALA A 46 17.12 -7.15 21.80
CA ALA A 46 16.99 -5.70 21.66
C ALA A 46 16.72 -5.02 23.01
N ARG A 47 15.83 -5.56 23.84
CA ARG A 47 15.57 -5.03 25.20
C ARG A 47 16.82 -5.08 26.08
N ARG A 48 17.56 -6.19 26.02
CA ARG A 48 18.81 -6.35 26.77
C ARG A 48 19.84 -5.31 26.32
N PHE A 49 20.01 -5.15 25.02
CA PHE A 49 20.90 -4.14 24.44
C PHE A 49 20.54 -2.73 24.93
N CYS A 50 19.25 -2.37 24.84
CA CYS A 50 18.79 -1.04 25.27
C CYS A 50 19.08 -0.78 26.75
N LYS A 51 18.85 -1.78 27.61
CA LYS A 51 19.15 -1.68 29.05
C LYS A 51 20.65 -1.50 29.31
N GLN A 52 21.51 -2.24 28.60
CA GLN A 52 22.96 -2.16 28.77
C GLN A 52 23.55 -0.82 28.31
N HIS A 53 22.90 -0.17 27.35
CA HIS A 53 23.35 1.11 26.78
C HIS A 53 22.65 2.33 27.39
N GLY A 54 21.86 2.15 28.44
CA GLY A 54 21.15 3.25 29.11
C GLY A 54 20.13 3.96 28.20
N ILE A 55 19.59 3.27 27.19
CA ILE A 55 18.58 3.82 26.29
C ILE A 55 17.30 4.10 27.09
N ALA A 56 16.73 5.29 26.91
CA ALA A 56 15.50 5.71 27.56
C ALA A 56 14.36 4.73 27.26
N ARG A 57 13.50 4.49 28.27
CA ARG A 57 12.43 3.49 28.20
C ARG A 57 11.55 3.63 26.95
N GLU A 58 11.15 4.86 26.61
CA GLU A 58 10.29 5.12 25.45
C GLU A 58 10.93 4.65 24.13
N ASP A 59 12.22 4.96 23.93
CA ASP A 59 12.94 4.55 22.72
C ASP A 59 13.23 3.04 22.74
N ALA A 60 13.52 2.47 23.90
CA ALA A 60 13.71 1.02 24.07
C ALA A 60 12.42 0.23 23.76
N ASP A 61 11.26 0.73 24.19
CA ASP A 61 9.95 0.13 23.93
C ASP A 61 9.65 0.15 22.43
N LEU A 62 9.91 1.28 21.74
CA LEU A 62 9.75 1.38 20.29
C LEU A 62 10.70 0.44 19.52
N ILE A 63 12.00 0.41 19.88
CA ILE A 63 12.98 -0.50 19.24
C ILE A 63 12.52 -1.95 19.37
N SER A 64 12.16 -2.35 20.58
CA SER A 64 11.77 -3.72 20.88
C SER A 64 10.48 -4.10 20.16
N TRP A 65 9.52 -3.18 20.10
CA TRP A 65 8.27 -3.36 19.37
C TRP A 65 8.50 -3.47 17.86
N LEU A 66 9.39 -2.66 17.30
CA LEU A 66 9.74 -2.75 15.87
C LEU A 66 10.36 -4.11 15.52
N VAL A 67 11.25 -4.63 16.37
CA VAL A 67 11.83 -5.97 16.18
C VAL A 67 10.76 -7.05 16.25
N GLU A 68 9.82 -6.95 17.20
CA GLU A 68 8.71 -7.90 17.32
C GLU A 68 7.78 -7.86 16.11
N HIS A 69 7.49 -6.67 15.60
CA HIS A 69 6.46 -6.45 14.59
C HIS A 69 6.99 -6.25 13.16
N HIS A 70 8.29 -6.43 12.90
CA HIS A 70 8.90 -6.09 11.61
C HIS A 70 8.24 -6.76 10.38
N LEU A 71 7.63 -7.94 10.55
CA LEU A 71 6.88 -8.64 9.50
C LEU A 71 5.40 -8.23 9.38
N THR A 72 4.85 -7.57 10.40
CA THR A 72 3.41 -7.29 10.53
C THR A 72 2.89 -6.49 9.36
N MET A 73 3.56 -5.39 9.00
CA MET A 73 3.08 -4.51 7.94
C MET A 73 3.13 -5.20 6.56
N SER A 74 4.22 -5.92 6.27
CA SER A 74 4.36 -6.69 5.04
C SER A 74 3.27 -7.76 4.92
N HIS A 75 2.97 -8.44 6.03
CA HIS A 75 1.89 -9.43 6.09
C HIS A 75 0.52 -8.80 5.82
N VAL A 76 0.15 -7.73 6.55
CA VAL A 76 -1.16 -7.07 6.37
C VAL A 76 -1.31 -6.55 4.94
N ALA A 77 -0.31 -5.81 4.43
CA ALA A 77 -0.39 -5.18 3.11
C ALA A 77 -0.50 -6.19 1.96
N GLN A 78 0.10 -7.39 2.09
CA GLN A 78 0.18 -8.36 0.99
C GLN A 78 -0.79 -9.53 1.11
N LYS A 79 -1.34 -9.80 2.29
CA LYS A 79 -2.14 -11.00 2.57
C LYS A 79 -3.57 -10.71 3.05
N GLN A 80 -3.91 -9.44 3.29
CA GLN A 80 -5.24 -9.07 3.77
C GLN A 80 -5.91 -8.07 2.82
N ASP A 81 -7.23 -7.96 2.92
CA ASP A 81 -8.02 -7.03 2.11
C ASP A 81 -8.01 -5.64 2.76
N LEU A 82 -7.26 -4.71 2.17
CA LEU A 82 -7.19 -3.32 2.65
C LEU A 82 -8.49 -2.52 2.42
N THR A 83 -9.45 -3.08 1.69
CA THR A 83 -10.78 -2.48 1.52
C THR A 83 -11.73 -2.81 2.67
N ASP A 84 -11.39 -3.80 3.49
CA ASP A 84 -12.10 -4.13 4.73
C ASP A 84 -11.69 -3.15 5.84
N PRO A 85 -12.61 -2.32 6.36
CA PRO A 85 -12.31 -1.42 7.46
C PRO A 85 -11.80 -2.11 8.73
N GLU A 86 -12.24 -3.35 9.01
CA GLU A 86 -11.81 -4.08 10.20
C GLU A 86 -10.33 -4.47 10.15
N VAL A 87 -9.81 -4.80 8.96
CA VAL A 87 -8.38 -5.04 8.75
C VAL A 87 -7.57 -3.80 9.11
N VAL A 88 -7.99 -2.64 8.60
CA VAL A 88 -7.33 -1.36 8.86
C VAL A 88 -7.44 -0.97 10.33
N HIS A 89 -8.62 -1.12 10.94
CA HIS A 89 -8.82 -0.83 12.36
C HIS A 89 -8.01 -1.76 13.26
N ALA A 90 -7.90 -3.04 12.92
CA ALA A 90 -7.06 -3.99 13.64
C ALA A 90 -5.58 -3.59 13.56
N PHE A 91 -5.09 -3.24 12.37
CA PHE A 91 -3.71 -2.77 12.21
C PHE A 91 -3.46 -1.45 12.93
N ALA A 92 -4.41 -0.51 12.89
CA ALA A 92 -4.34 0.76 13.63
C ALA A 92 -4.23 0.53 15.15
N ARG A 93 -4.97 -0.44 15.70
CA ARG A 93 -4.85 -0.84 17.12
C ARG A 93 -3.48 -1.42 17.46
N VAL A 94 -2.88 -2.17 16.53
CA VAL A 94 -1.53 -2.75 16.71
C VAL A 94 -0.46 -1.66 16.75
N VAL A 95 -0.50 -0.70 15.82
CA VAL A 95 0.51 0.39 15.77
C VAL A 95 0.29 1.45 16.85
N GLY A 96 -0.95 1.75 17.21
CA GLY A 96 -1.34 2.65 18.30
C GLY A 96 -1.06 4.15 18.09
N SER A 97 -0.02 4.54 17.35
CA SER A 97 0.36 5.93 17.12
C SER A 97 1.04 6.17 15.76
N GLU A 98 1.02 7.42 15.29
CA GLU A 98 1.69 7.83 14.05
C GLU A 98 3.22 7.57 14.09
N ARG A 99 3.84 7.73 15.26
CA ARG A 99 5.27 7.48 15.45
C ARG A 99 5.61 6.01 15.20
N TYR A 100 4.84 5.09 15.78
CA TYR A 100 5.02 3.64 15.60
C TYR A 100 4.71 3.21 14.17
N LEU A 101 3.64 3.75 13.57
CA LEU A 101 3.27 3.50 12.18
C LEU A 101 4.38 3.94 11.21
N THR A 102 4.93 5.15 11.40
CA THR A 102 6.00 5.70 10.57
C THR A 102 7.29 4.91 10.72
N ALA A 103 7.63 4.54 11.95
CA ALA A 103 8.81 3.72 12.20
C ALA A 103 8.71 2.33 11.56
N LEU A 104 7.55 1.67 11.69
CA LEU A 104 7.31 0.36 11.09
C LEU A 104 7.36 0.43 9.56
N TYR A 105 6.72 1.42 8.96
CA TYR A 105 6.74 1.62 7.51
C TYR A 105 8.17 1.79 6.96
N LEU A 106 8.96 2.69 7.59
CA LEU A 106 10.34 2.93 7.16
C LEU A 106 11.20 1.67 7.31
N LEU A 107 11.05 0.93 8.42
CA LEU A 107 11.76 -0.32 8.63
C LEU A 107 11.37 -1.40 7.60
N THR A 108 10.07 -1.57 7.34
CA THR A 108 9.56 -2.56 6.38
C THR A 108 10.04 -2.26 4.95
N VAL A 109 10.02 -1.00 4.52
CA VAL A 109 10.55 -0.63 3.19
C VAL A 109 12.05 -0.89 3.11
N ALA A 110 12.80 -0.55 4.16
CA ALA A 110 14.24 -0.77 4.22
C ALA A 110 14.59 -2.27 4.20
N ASP A 111 13.87 -3.10 4.96
CA ASP A 111 14.05 -4.56 5.01
C ASP A 111 13.79 -5.20 3.63
N ILE A 112 12.61 -4.96 3.05
CA ILE A 112 12.25 -5.56 1.74
C ILE A 112 13.28 -5.17 0.67
N ARG A 113 13.75 -3.92 0.67
CA ARG A 113 14.80 -3.47 -0.26
C ARG A 113 16.18 -4.03 0.06
N GLY A 114 16.48 -4.27 1.33
CA GLY A 114 17.74 -4.86 1.80
C GLY A 114 17.89 -6.34 1.45
N THR A 115 16.78 -7.06 1.26
CA THR A 115 16.82 -8.51 0.93
C THR A 115 17.28 -8.79 -0.51
N SER A 116 16.57 -8.28 -1.52
CA SER A 116 16.92 -8.48 -2.93
C SER A 116 16.16 -7.50 -3.84
N PRO A 117 16.80 -6.96 -4.91
CA PRO A 117 16.13 -6.12 -5.90
C PRO A 117 14.93 -6.79 -6.58
N LYS A 118 14.88 -8.13 -6.62
CA LYS A 118 13.77 -8.88 -7.21
C LYS A 118 12.53 -8.95 -6.31
N VAL A 119 12.69 -8.69 -5.02
CA VAL A 119 11.59 -8.78 -4.05
C VAL A 119 10.80 -7.48 -4.03
N TRP A 120 11.45 -6.34 -4.20
CA TRP A 120 10.79 -5.04 -4.34
C TRP A 120 10.22 -4.86 -5.75
N ASN A 121 8.97 -4.41 -5.86
CA ASN A 121 8.40 -3.91 -7.10
C ASN A 121 7.45 -2.77 -6.79
N ALA A 122 7.09 -2.02 -7.83
CA ALA A 122 6.25 -0.83 -7.69
C ALA A 122 4.88 -1.11 -7.05
N TRP A 123 4.31 -2.29 -7.30
CA TRP A 123 3.03 -2.71 -6.72
C TRP A 123 3.11 -2.95 -5.21
N LYS A 124 4.17 -3.62 -4.71
CA LYS A 124 4.37 -3.80 -3.27
C LYS A 124 4.59 -2.48 -2.56
N GLY A 125 5.35 -1.57 -3.17
CA GLY A 125 5.53 -0.22 -2.64
C GLY A 125 4.20 0.50 -2.46
N LYS A 126 3.32 0.40 -3.47
CA LYS A 126 1.97 0.95 -3.41
C LYS A 126 1.14 0.36 -2.28
N LEU A 127 1.11 -0.97 -2.11
CA LEU A 127 0.33 -1.61 -1.03
C LEU A 127 0.76 -1.14 0.37
N LEU A 128 2.07 -1.01 0.60
CA LEU A 128 2.60 -0.52 1.87
C LEU A 128 2.22 0.94 2.10
N GLU A 129 2.34 1.79 1.07
CA GLU A 129 1.97 3.19 1.16
C GLU A 129 0.46 3.38 1.37
N ASP A 130 -0.38 2.60 0.70
CA ASP A 130 -1.83 2.64 0.86
C ASP A 130 -2.23 2.25 2.29
N LEU A 131 -1.69 1.15 2.82
CA LEU A 131 -1.90 0.76 4.21
C LEU A 131 -1.45 1.87 5.18
N TYR A 132 -0.28 2.47 4.97
CA TYR A 132 0.20 3.58 5.79
C TYR A 132 -0.80 4.74 5.80
N ARG A 133 -1.22 5.21 4.61
CA ARG A 133 -2.09 6.38 4.46
C ARG A 133 -3.49 6.15 5.02
N ILE A 134 -4.05 4.96 4.85
CA ILE A 134 -5.37 4.64 5.41
C ILE A 134 -5.26 4.54 6.94
N THR A 135 -4.22 3.89 7.46
CA THR A 135 -4.02 3.73 8.93
C THR A 135 -3.78 5.07 9.61
N LEU A 136 -2.98 5.96 9.02
CA LEU A 136 -2.72 7.30 9.55
C LEU A 136 -4.01 8.10 9.73
N ARG A 137 -4.97 7.97 8.79
CA ARG A 137 -6.29 8.60 8.90
C ARG A 137 -7.10 8.03 10.07
N VAL A 138 -7.10 6.71 10.26
CA VAL A 138 -7.77 6.06 11.42
C VAL A 138 -7.20 6.60 12.73
N LEU A 139 -5.87 6.69 12.84
CA LEU A 139 -5.21 7.23 14.04
C LEU A 139 -5.55 8.71 14.27
N GLY A 140 -5.77 9.48 13.21
CA GLY A 140 -6.27 10.86 13.26
C GLY A 140 -7.77 11.02 13.58
N GLY A 141 -8.48 9.92 13.88
CA GLY A 141 -9.89 9.93 14.25
C GLY A 141 -10.88 9.86 13.08
N ALA A 142 -10.41 9.60 11.86
CA ALA A 142 -11.30 9.40 10.73
C ALA A 142 -12.11 8.11 10.92
N ARG A 143 -13.44 8.20 10.74
CA ARG A 143 -14.28 7.01 10.56
C ARG A 143 -13.97 6.41 9.19
N VAL A 144 -13.29 5.28 9.20
CA VAL A 144 -13.09 4.48 8.01
C VAL A 144 -14.27 3.52 7.94
N ASP A 145 -15.31 3.93 7.25
CA ASP A 145 -16.40 3.06 6.85
C ASP A 145 -16.40 3.01 5.31
N SER A 146 -16.90 1.93 4.72
CA SER A 146 -16.84 1.74 3.27
C SER A 146 -17.53 2.88 2.51
N HIS A 147 -18.53 3.53 3.10
CA HIS A 147 -19.24 4.67 2.50
C HIS A 147 -18.42 5.96 2.57
N SER A 148 -17.71 6.22 3.67
CA SER A 148 -16.79 7.37 3.79
C SER A 148 -15.60 7.25 2.84
N LEU A 149 -14.99 6.06 2.75
CA LEU A 149 -13.91 5.77 1.82
C LEU A 149 -14.35 5.91 0.35
N TRP A 150 -15.53 5.39 0.01
CA TRP A 150 -16.12 5.55 -1.32
C TRP A 150 -16.33 7.03 -1.66
N SER A 151 -16.94 7.79 -0.74
CA SER A 151 -17.23 9.21 -0.93
C SER A 151 -15.94 10.01 -1.16
N GLN A 152 -14.92 9.75 -0.34
CA GLN A 152 -13.61 10.39 -0.49
C GLN A 152 -12.96 10.03 -1.83
N ARG A 153 -12.92 8.74 -2.18
CA ARG A 153 -12.31 8.29 -3.43
C ARG A 153 -12.99 8.92 -4.64
N LYS A 154 -14.32 9.03 -4.61
CA LYS A 154 -15.11 9.72 -5.63
C LYS A 154 -14.75 11.19 -5.74
N GLU A 155 -14.59 11.90 -4.62
CA GLU A 155 -14.19 13.32 -4.62
C GLU A 155 -12.77 13.52 -5.18
N GLU A 156 -11.82 12.65 -4.82
CA GLU A 156 -10.47 12.63 -5.37
C GLU A 156 -10.48 12.36 -6.89
N THR A 157 -11.34 11.44 -7.36
CA THR A 157 -11.55 11.17 -8.79
C THR A 157 -12.08 12.41 -9.50
N ILE A 158 -13.11 13.06 -8.96
CA ILE A 158 -13.70 14.30 -9.51
C ILE A 158 -12.62 15.38 -9.62
N SER A 159 -11.84 15.59 -8.57
CA SER A 159 -10.74 16.56 -8.55
C SER A 159 -9.70 16.23 -9.63
N THR A 160 -9.33 14.96 -9.78
CA THR A 160 -8.39 14.50 -10.81
C THR A 160 -8.92 14.71 -12.23
N LEU A 161 -10.23 14.52 -12.46
CA LEU A 161 -10.87 14.76 -13.75
C LEU A 161 -10.91 16.24 -14.12
N ARG A 162 -11.25 17.11 -13.15
CA ARG A 162 -11.25 18.57 -13.33
C ARG A 162 -9.87 19.10 -13.68
N LEU A 163 -8.82 18.63 -13.00
CA LEU A 163 -7.41 18.96 -13.33
C LEU A 163 -7.02 18.58 -14.77
N LYS A 164 -7.76 17.64 -15.37
CA LYS A 164 -7.56 17.16 -16.73
C LYS A 164 -8.57 17.74 -17.73
N ALA A 165 -9.26 18.82 -17.36
CA ALA A 165 -10.29 19.49 -18.16
C ALA A 165 -11.41 18.54 -18.63
N PHE A 166 -11.76 17.55 -17.82
CA PHE A 166 -12.87 16.63 -18.10
C PHE A 166 -14.05 16.95 -17.19
N ASP A 167 -15.25 17.02 -17.75
CA ASP A 167 -16.49 17.22 -17.01
C ASP A 167 -16.89 15.92 -16.26
N PRO A 168 -16.87 15.90 -14.92
CA PRO A 168 -17.22 14.71 -14.14
C PRO A 168 -18.65 14.22 -14.36
N GLU A 169 -19.57 15.09 -14.80
CA GLU A 169 -20.96 14.71 -15.06
C GLU A 169 -21.07 13.64 -16.16
N LEU A 170 -20.17 13.69 -17.15
CA LEU A 170 -20.09 12.71 -18.22
C LEU A 170 -19.72 11.30 -17.72
N GLY A 171 -19.04 11.21 -16.57
CA GLY A 171 -18.63 9.93 -15.97
C GLY A 171 -19.72 9.24 -15.15
N LYS A 172 -20.80 9.94 -14.78
CA LYS A 172 -21.84 9.40 -13.89
C LYS A 172 -22.51 8.12 -14.39
N PRO A 173 -22.86 7.97 -15.70
CA PRO A 173 -23.45 6.73 -16.20
C PRO A 173 -22.52 5.52 -16.01
N LEU A 174 -21.23 5.69 -16.27
CA LEU A 174 -20.23 4.64 -16.03
C LEU A 174 -20.15 4.30 -14.55
N TRP A 175 -20.06 5.30 -13.67
CA TRP A 175 -19.94 5.09 -12.23
C TRP A 175 -21.16 4.42 -11.61
N ALA A 176 -22.34 4.59 -12.20
CA ALA A 176 -23.56 3.91 -11.75
C ALA A 176 -23.51 2.38 -11.99
N GLN A 177 -22.65 1.90 -12.91
CA GLN A 177 -22.45 0.47 -13.18
C GLN A 177 -21.36 -0.17 -12.30
N LEU A 178 -20.59 0.65 -11.57
CA LEU A 178 -19.45 0.19 -10.77
C LEU A 178 -19.84 0.04 -9.31
N ASP A 179 -19.43 -1.05 -8.68
CA ASP A 179 -19.68 -1.30 -7.26
C ASP A 179 -18.74 -0.51 -6.35
N VAL A 180 -19.09 -0.42 -5.07
CA VAL A 180 -18.24 0.25 -4.06
C VAL A 180 -16.85 -0.39 -4.03
N ALA A 181 -16.77 -1.72 -4.15
CA ALA A 181 -15.52 -2.45 -4.10
C ALA A 181 -14.56 -2.06 -5.24
N PHE A 182 -15.07 -1.74 -6.44
CA PHE A 182 -14.28 -1.20 -7.54
C PHE A 182 -13.58 0.10 -7.14
N PHE A 183 -14.31 1.04 -6.53
CA PHE A 183 -13.73 2.31 -6.08
C PHE A 183 -12.70 2.10 -4.97
N LEU A 184 -12.93 1.15 -4.07
CA LEU A 184 -11.98 0.88 -2.99
C LEU A 184 -10.68 0.24 -3.48
N ARG A 185 -10.76 -0.62 -4.51
CA ARG A 185 -9.58 -1.31 -5.10
C ARG A 185 -8.71 -0.43 -6.01
N HIS A 186 -9.22 0.72 -6.46
CA HIS A 186 -8.53 1.56 -7.43
C HIS A 186 -8.28 2.96 -6.87
N ASP A 187 -7.16 3.57 -7.28
CA ASP A 187 -6.90 4.96 -6.94
C ASP A 187 -7.71 5.92 -7.79
N ALA A 188 -7.90 7.13 -7.28
CA ALA A 188 -8.58 8.20 -7.99
C ALA A 188 -7.99 8.48 -9.38
N ARG A 189 -6.66 8.36 -9.52
CA ARG A 189 -5.94 8.51 -10.80
C ARG A 189 -6.27 7.44 -11.82
N ASP A 190 -6.57 6.22 -11.36
CA ASP A 190 -6.90 5.07 -12.18
C ASP A 190 -8.37 5.14 -12.61
N ILE A 191 -9.25 5.42 -11.65
CA ILE A 191 -10.68 5.64 -11.89
C ILE A 191 -10.87 6.81 -12.86
N ALA A 192 -10.16 7.92 -12.68
CA ALA A 192 -10.23 9.08 -13.59
C ALA A 192 -9.69 8.73 -15.00
N TRP A 193 -8.66 7.90 -15.09
CA TRP A 193 -8.15 7.45 -16.39
C TRP A 193 -9.15 6.56 -17.11
N LEU A 194 -9.75 5.60 -16.42
CA LEU A 194 -10.80 4.74 -16.97
C LEU A 194 -12.02 5.55 -17.40
N THR A 195 -12.49 6.46 -16.54
CA THR A 195 -13.63 7.35 -16.81
C THR A 195 -13.44 8.10 -18.12
N ARG A 196 -12.29 8.75 -18.32
CA ARG A 196 -11.99 9.49 -19.56
C ARG A 196 -12.02 8.64 -20.84
N HIS A 197 -11.79 7.33 -20.75
CA HIS A 197 -11.74 6.44 -21.90
C HIS A 197 -13.04 5.66 -22.13
N LEU A 198 -13.89 5.58 -21.10
CA LEU A 198 -15.06 4.70 -21.09
C LEU A 198 -16.39 5.45 -20.90
N TYR A 199 -16.37 6.76 -20.60
CA TYR A 199 -17.59 7.53 -20.32
C TYR A 199 -18.65 7.46 -21.43
N ASP A 200 -18.22 7.38 -22.70
CA ASP A 200 -19.08 7.29 -23.89
C ASP A 200 -19.22 5.84 -24.41
N LYS A 201 -18.73 4.86 -23.65
CA LYS A 201 -18.70 3.43 -24.00
C LYS A 201 -19.56 2.56 -23.09
N VAL A 202 -20.32 3.18 -22.18
CA VAL A 202 -21.30 2.51 -21.34
C VAL A 202 -22.24 1.68 -22.21
N ASP A 203 -22.42 0.40 -21.86
CA ASP A 203 -23.22 -0.59 -22.61
C ASP A 203 -22.77 -0.86 -24.06
N SER A 204 -21.56 -0.44 -24.44
CA SER A 204 -21.03 -0.73 -25.78
C SER A 204 -20.81 -2.23 -25.96
N PRO A 205 -21.34 -2.85 -27.05
CA PRO A 205 -21.05 -4.25 -27.35
C PRO A 205 -19.62 -4.46 -27.87
N ALA A 206 -18.92 -3.38 -28.25
CA ALA A 206 -17.56 -3.44 -28.75
C ALA A 206 -16.55 -3.46 -27.59
N PRO A 207 -15.60 -4.40 -27.55
CA PRO A 207 -14.57 -4.43 -26.52
C PRO A 207 -13.67 -3.19 -26.62
N VAL A 208 -13.35 -2.59 -25.48
CA VAL A 208 -12.42 -1.47 -25.38
C VAL A 208 -11.19 -1.92 -24.62
N VAL A 209 -10.02 -1.80 -25.25
CA VAL A 209 -8.72 -2.07 -24.61
C VAL A 209 -7.90 -0.78 -24.59
N LYS A 210 -7.39 -0.42 -23.42
CA LYS A 210 -6.49 0.71 -23.22
C LYS A 210 -5.27 0.27 -22.45
N ALA A 211 -4.11 0.82 -22.80
CA ALA A 211 -2.86 0.58 -22.09
C ALA A 211 -2.17 1.90 -21.81
N ARG A 212 -1.47 1.98 -20.68
CA ARG A 212 -0.55 3.07 -20.33
C ARG A 212 0.66 2.52 -19.62
N ILE A 213 1.75 3.29 -19.58
CA ILE A 213 2.84 3.03 -18.64
C ILE A 213 2.25 3.07 -17.23
N SER A 214 2.60 2.08 -16.41
CA SER A 214 2.14 2.01 -15.03
C SER A 214 2.51 3.31 -14.30
N PRO A 215 1.56 4.00 -13.63
CA PRO A 215 1.89 5.15 -12.78
C PRO A 215 2.87 4.81 -11.66
N ALA A 216 3.00 3.51 -11.33
CA ALA A 216 3.95 3.00 -10.35
C ALA A 216 5.39 2.90 -10.93
N GLY A 217 5.58 3.08 -12.24
CA GLY A 217 6.89 3.20 -12.89
C GLY A 217 7.42 1.92 -13.55
N GLU A 218 6.88 0.75 -13.19
CA GLU A 218 7.27 -0.54 -13.78
C GLU A 218 6.09 -1.16 -14.55
N GLY A 219 6.33 -1.55 -15.81
CA GLY A 219 5.38 -2.30 -16.63
C GLY A 219 4.27 -1.48 -17.30
N LEU A 220 3.32 -2.20 -17.90
CA LEU A 220 2.13 -1.65 -18.54
C LEU A 220 0.91 -1.91 -17.67
N GLN A 221 0.09 -0.88 -17.47
CA GLN A 221 -1.25 -1.06 -16.93
C GLN A 221 -2.23 -1.15 -18.09
N VAL A 222 -2.97 -2.26 -18.15
CA VAL A 222 -3.95 -2.54 -19.21
C VAL A 222 -5.35 -2.57 -18.61
N ALA A 223 -6.27 -1.87 -19.25
CA ALA A 223 -7.69 -1.92 -18.98
C ALA A 223 -8.40 -2.61 -20.13
N VAL A 224 -9.24 -3.59 -19.80
CA VAL A 224 -10.10 -4.30 -20.74
C VAL A 224 -11.53 -4.11 -20.27
N TYR A 225 -12.35 -3.46 -21.09
CA TYR A 225 -13.77 -3.24 -20.84
C TYR A 225 -14.56 -3.98 -21.93
N VAL A 226 -15.25 -5.05 -21.54
CA VAL A 226 -16.01 -5.94 -22.41
C VAL A 226 -17.09 -6.63 -21.60
N GLN A 227 -18.16 -7.07 -22.26
CA GLN A 227 -19.16 -7.93 -21.62
C GLN A 227 -18.52 -9.23 -21.10
N ASP A 228 -18.98 -9.68 -19.94
CA ASP A 228 -18.46 -10.86 -19.28
C ASP A 228 -18.63 -12.13 -20.14
N GLN A 229 -17.62 -12.99 -20.10
CA GLN A 229 -17.53 -14.20 -20.92
C GLN A 229 -16.80 -15.30 -20.14
N PRO A 230 -17.09 -16.59 -20.43
CA PRO A 230 -16.34 -17.70 -19.86
C PRO A 230 -14.83 -17.51 -20.05
N ASP A 231 -14.10 -17.73 -18.96
CA ASP A 231 -12.63 -17.70 -18.90
C ASP A 231 -12.00 -16.39 -19.37
N LEU A 232 -12.71 -15.26 -19.34
CA LEU A 232 -12.23 -13.97 -19.85
C LEU A 232 -10.86 -13.60 -19.27
N PHE A 233 -10.71 -13.69 -17.95
CA PHE A 233 -9.44 -13.39 -17.27
C PHE A 233 -8.32 -14.32 -17.72
N ALA A 234 -8.55 -15.64 -17.73
CA ALA A 234 -7.55 -16.63 -18.15
C ALA A 234 -7.12 -16.44 -19.61
N ARG A 235 -8.07 -16.10 -20.50
CA ARG A 235 -7.80 -15.80 -21.91
C ARG A 235 -6.94 -14.54 -22.08
N ILE A 236 -7.21 -13.49 -21.29
CA ILE A 236 -6.39 -12.28 -21.25
C ILE A 236 -4.98 -12.62 -20.75
N CYS A 237 -4.86 -13.39 -19.66
CA CYS A 237 -3.57 -13.81 -19.14
C CYS A 237 -2.76 -14.61 -20.17
N GLY A 238 -3.39 -15.60 -20.81
CA GLY A 238 -2.75 -16.40 -21.84
C GLY A 238 -2.30 -15.58 -23.07
N TYR A 239 -2.99 -14.47 -23.41
CA TYR A 239 -2.53 -13.56 -24.46
C TYR A 239 -1.20 -12.90 -24.09
N PHE A 240 -1.08 -12.36 -22.88
CA PHE A 240 0.13 -11.69 -22.41
C PHE A 240 1.29 -12.66 -22.23
N GLU A 241 1.02 -13.86 -21.70
CA GLU A 241 2.02 -14.93 -21.59
C GLU A 241 2.62 -15.30 -22.95
N ARG A 242 1.77 -15.52 -23.97
CA ARG A 242 2.23 -15.78 -25.36
C ARG A 242 3.03 -14.62 -25.97
N LYS A 243 2.86 -13.41 -25.44
CA LYS A 243 3.59 -12.20 -25.86
C LYS A 243 4.81 -11.92 -24.98
N ALA A 244 5.20 -12.87 -24.12
CA ALA A 244 6.32 -12.76 -23.18
C ALA A 244 6.20 -11.60 -22.17
N PHE A 245 4.97 -11.21 -21.83
CA PHE A 245 4.69 -10.34 -20.69
C PHE A 245 4.44 -11.17 -19.43
N SER A 246 5.13 -10.82 -18.34
CA SER A 246 4.79 -11.30 -16.98
C SER A 246 3.62 -10.49 -16.43
N ILE A 247 2.65 -11.16 -15.81
CA ILE A 247 1.44 -10.57 -15.19
C ILE A 247 1.53 -10.71 -13.68
#